data_AF-A0A6G9AQW8-F1
#
_entry.id   AF-A0A6G9AQW8-F1
#
_cell.length_a   1.000
_cell.length_b   1.000
_cell.length_c   1.000
_cell.angle_alpha   90.00
_cell.angle_beta   90.00
_cell.angle_gamma   90.00
#
_symmetry.space_group_name_H-M   'P 1'
#
loop_
_entity.id
_entity.type
_entity.pdbx_description
1 polymer ?
#
loop_
_entity_poly.entity_id
_entity_poly.type
_entity_poly.pdbx_seq_one_letter_code
_entity_poly.pdbx_strand_id
1 'polypeptide(L)'
;MNRQELSTLALDLWSDRGSHSEINQLEQLSHWLDRPVYTEGVVLYEQLIGAGFLLTMLKRGPDDYNRQRLTDALQAKRDELASTLRARQLAYPEPIVAAKADEKLLLDERTVTKERFRMKLNSGSTGDEETEEWAFRVLDIRDQLGAIYGERDFFDQHGYLPEVTSIDPEQNQADLLKRRNTLRTYVTRYKNRLQQPLITDEQQQSWVQLLQQYQSELHQVDQQLTALTNDGNPILD
;
A
#
# COMPACT_ATOMS: atom_id res chain seq x y z
N MET A 1 -7.61 1.44 23.42
CA MET A 1 -8.18 1.86 22.12
C MET A 1 -9.35 0.94 21.79
N ASN A 2 -10.53 1.49 21.52
CA ASN A 2 -11.73 0.68 21.24
C ASN A 2 -11.73 0.19 19.78
N ARG A 3 -12.34 -0.97 19.48
CA ARG A 3 -12.44 -1.54 18.12
C ARG A 3 -13.06 -0.57 17.11
N GLN A 4 -13.97 0.29 17.57
CA GLN A 4 -14.57 1.34 16.74
C GLN A 4 -13.58 2.46 16.38
N GLU A 5 -12.72 2.89 17.31
CA GLU A 5 -11.69 3.92 17.04
C GLU A 5 -10.61 3.41 16.07
N LEU A 6 -10.26 2.12 16.19
CA LEU A 6 -9.38 1.45 15.23
C LEU A 6 -9.99 1.41 13.82
N SER A 7 -11.32 1.26 13.70
CA SER A 7 -12.04 1.25 12.43
C SER A 7 -12.12 2.64 11.78
N THR A 8 -12.33 3.71 12.55
CA THR A 8 -12.34 5.08 12.02
C THR A 8 -10.94 5.53 11.62
N LEU A 9 -9.93 5.21 12.45
CA LEU A 9 -8.54 5.47 12.10
C LEU A 9 -8.11 4.69 10.87
N ALA A 10 -8.59 3.46 10.65
CA ALA A 10 -8.28 2.67 9.45
C ALA A 10 -8.85 3.25 8.15
N LEU A 11 -9.96 4.02 8.22
CA LEU A 11 -10.54 4.70 7.05
C LEU A 11 -9.73 5.93 6.62
N ASP A 12 -9.33 6.80 7.55
CA ASP A 12 -8.50 7.99 7.23
C ASP A 12 -7.11 7.61 6.69
N LEU A 13 -6.67 6.39 6.97
CA LEU A 13 -5.34 5.93 6.65
C LEU A 13 -5.17 5.54 5.18
N TRP A 14 -6.24 5.14 4.50
CA TRP A 14 -6.21 4.55 3.15
C TRP A 14 -5.96 5.54 2.01
N SER A 15 -5.38 6.69 2.33
CA SER A 15 -5.08 7.79 1.44
C SER A 15 -3.72 7.59 0.70
N ASP A 16 -3.53 6.46 -0.01
CA ASP A 16 -2.46 6.25 -1.03
C ASP A 16 -3.08 6.20 -2.44
N ARG A 17 -2.33 6.44 -3.53
CA ARG A 17 -2.89 6.76 -4.86
C ARG A 17 -3.80 5.67 -5.45
N GLY A 18 -3.54 4.39 -5.16
CA GLY A 18 -4.37 3.27 -5.62
C GLY A 18 -5.66 3.12 -4.80
N SER A 19 -5.52 3.16 -3.47
CA SER A 19 -6.64 3.08 -2.53
C SER A 19 -7.53 4.33 -2.53
N HIS A 20 -6.96 5.51 -2.80
CA HIS A 20 -7.72 6.74 -3.06
C HIS A 20 -8.61 6.61 -4.26
N SER A 21 -8.13 5.97 -5.33
CA SER A 21 -8.95 5.73 -6.50
C SER A 21 -10.13 4.85 -6.10
N GLU A 22 -9.90 3.74 -5.42
CA GLU A 22 -10.96 2.82 -4.99
C GLU A 22 -11.95 3.47 -3.99
N ILE A 23 -11.46 4.27 -3.03
CA ILE A 23 -12.31 4.99 -2.07
C ILE A 23 -13.13 6.07 -2.75
N ASN A 24 -12.50 6.89 -3.60
CA ASN A 24 -13.21 7.93 -4.35
C ASN A 24 -14.26 7.30 -5.27
N GLN A 25 -13.95 6.18 -5.92
CA GLN A 25 -14.94 5.41 -6.70
C GLN A 25 -16.10 4.93 -5.82
N LEU A 26 -15.83 4.44 -4.62
CA LEU A 26 -16.87 3.99 -3.68
C LEU A 26 -17.74 5.15 -3.19
N GLU A 27 -17.15 6.31 -2.91
CA GLU A 27 -17.85 7.54 -2.56
C GLU A 27 -18.73 8.05 -3.71
N GLN A 28 -18.20 8.08 -4.93
CA GLN A 28 -18.95 8.45 -6.14
C GLN A 28 -20.14 7.51 -6.37
N LEU A 29 -19.93 6.20 -6.24
CA LEU A 29 -21.00 5.20 -6.35
C LEU A 29 -22.05 5.40 -5.26
N SER A 30 -21.64 5.62 -4.02
CA SER A 30 -22.57 5.83 -2.89
C SER A 30 -23.39 7.10 -3.07
N HIS A 31 -22.74 8.20 -3.43
CA HIS A 31 -23.41 9.47 -3.73
C HIS A 31 -24.42 9.32 -4.88
N TRP A 32 -24.04 8.62 -5.95
CA TRP A 32 -24.95 8.38 -7.07
C TRP A 32 -26.13 7.48 -6.67
N LEU A 33 -25.91 6.43 -5.88
CA LEU A 33 -26.97 5.54 -5.41
C LEU A 33 -27.98 6.26 -4.50
N ASP A 34 -27.54 7.25 -3.73
CA ASP A 34 -28.43 8.09 -2.91
C ASP A 34 -29.30 9.03 -3.77
N ARG A 35 -28.79 9.47 -4.92
CA ARG A 35 -29.45 10.41 -5.85
C ARG A 35 -29.24 9.99 -7.31
N PRO A 36 -29.95 8.96 -7.80
CA PRO A 36 -29.66 8.36 -9.09
C PRO A 36 -30.06 9.27 -10.26
N VAL A 37 -29.06 9.89 -10.88
CA VAL A 37 -29.21 10.62 -12.16
C VAL A 37 -28.74 9.72 -13.29
N TYR A 38 -29.66 9.36 -14.20
CA TYR A 38 -29.42 8.33 -15.22
C TYR A 38 -28.19 8.60 -16.09
N THR A 39 -28.06 9.82 -16.62
CA THR A 39 -26.94 10.20 -17.51
C THR A 39 -25.58 10.14 -16.80
N GLU A 40 -25.52 10.57 -15.54
CA GLU A 40 -24.32 10.46 -14.72
C GLU A 40 -23.97 9.00 -14.43
N GLY A 41 -24.98 8.17 -14.15
CA GLY A 41 -24.79 6.75 -13.90
C GLY A 41 -24.24 6.01 -15.11
N VAL A 42 -24.67 6.36 -16.33
CA VAL A 42 -24.10 5.77 -17.56
C VAL A 42 -22.61 6.12 -17.71
N VAL A 43 -22.21 7.34 -17.36
CA VAL A 43 -20.79 7.75 -17.37
C VAL A 43 -20.00 6.99 -16.31
N LEU A 44 -20.53 6.88 -15.08
CA LEU A 44 -19.91 6.10 -14.01
C LEU A 44 -19.77 4.62 -14.39
N TYR A 45 -20.80 4.03 -15.01
CA TYR A 45 -20.75 2.66 -15.50
C TYR A 45 -19.61 2.47 -16.52
N GLU A 46 -19.52 3.37 -17.51
CA GLU A 46 -18.48 3.32 -18.53
C GLU A 46 -17.07 3.44 -17.93
N GLN A 47 -16.89 4.28 -16.90
CA GLN A 47 -15.61 4.47 -16.22
C GLN A 47 -15.21 3.29 -15.34
N LEU A 48 -16.16 2.69 -14.61
CA LEU A 48 -15.86 1.75 -13.53
C LEU A 48 -16.03 0.27 -13.92
N ILE A 49 -16.94 -0.01 -14.84
CA ILE A 49 -17.26 -1.38 -15.29
C ILE A 49 -16.72 -1.60 -16.71
N GLY A 50 -16.72 -0.55 -17.54
CA GLY A 50 -16.18 -0.58 -18.90
C GLY A 50 -17.22 -0.76 -19.99
N ALA A 51 -16.75 -1.05 -21.20
CA ALA A 51 -17.59 -1.18 -22.38
C ALA A 51 -18.19 -2.59 -22.53
N GLY A 52 -19.42 -2.67 -23.05
CA GLY A 52 -20.09 -3.94 -23.32
C GLY A 52 -21.52 -3.76 -23.84
N PHE A 53 -22.22 -4.88 -24.04
CA PHE A 53 -23.61 -4.88 -24.52
C PHE A 53 -24.53 -4.03 -23.63
N LEU A 54 -24.37 -4.15 -22.31
CA LEU A 54 -25.18 -3.38 -21.36
C LEU A 54 -24.93 -1.87 -21.52
N LEU A 55 -23.70 -1.41 -21.68
CA LEU A 55 -23.42 0.01 -21.94
C LEU A 55 -24.06 0.50 -23.26
N THR A 56 -23.99 -0.30 -24.33
CA THR A 56 -24.65 0.05 -25.61
C THR A 56 -26.16 0.16 -25.44
N MET A 57 -26.76 -0.72 -24.62
CA MET A 57 -28.19 -0.68 -24.29
C MET A 57 -28.52 0.58 -23.48
N LEU A 58 -27.74 0.88 -22.43
CA LEU A 58 -27.91 2.07 -21.59
C LEU A 58 -27.78 3.39 -22.39
N LYS A 59 -26.86 3.45 -23.36
CA LYS A 59 -26.70 4.64 -24.22
C LYS A 59 -27.90 4.91 -25.14
N ARG A 60 -28.86 3.98 -25.29
CA ARG A 60 -30.09 4.20 -26.08
C ARG A 60 -31.11 5.10 -25.38
N GLY A 61 -31.02 5.25 -24.07
CA GLY A 61 -31.83 6.18 -23.30
C GLY A 61 -32.47 5.56 -22.05
N PRO A 62 -33.07 6.42 -21.20
CA PRO A 62 -33.67 5.99 -19.95
C PRO A 62 -35.05 5.35 -20.18
N ASP A 63 -35.16 4.07 -19.90
CA ASP A 63 -36.42 3.37 -19.64
C ASP A 63 -36.34 2.67 -18.27
N ASP A 64 -37.46 2.17 -17.75
CA ASP A 64 -37.51 1.57 -16.41
C ASP A 64 -36.57 0.37 -16.27
N TYR A 65 -36.47 -0.42 -17.33
CA TYR A 65 -35.58 -1.58 -17.37
C TYR A 65 -34.10 -1.15 -17.31
N ASN A 66 -33.69 -0.18 -18.11
CA ASN A 66 -32.35 0.37 -18.17
C ASN A 66 -31.97 1.07 -16.87
N ARG A 67 -32.91 1.78 -16.23
CA ARG A 67 -32.70 2.39 -14.91
C ARG A 67 -32.42 1.33 -13.86
N GLN A 68 -33.23 0.27 -13.81
CA GLN A 68 -33.02 -0.83 -12.87
C GLN A 68 -31.67 -1.52 -13.12
N ARG A 69 -31.37 -1.88 -14.38
CA ARG A 69 -30.10 -2.54 -14.73
C ARG A 69 -28.88 -1.71 -14.42
N LEU A 70 -28.96 -0.39 -14.62
CA LEU A 70 -27.88 0.53 -14.27
C LEU A 70 -27.65 0.54 -12.75
N THR A 71 -28.72 0.70 -11.97
CA THR A 71 -28.67 0.68 -10.50
C THR A 71 -28.10 -0.64 -9.99
N ASP A 72 -28.60 -1.78 -10.47
CA ASP A 72 -28.13 -3.11 -10.06
C ASP A 72 -26.64 -3.29 -10.33
N ALA A 73 -26.17 -2.86 -11.51
CA ALA A 73 -24.77 -3.01 -11.89
C ALA A 73 -23.84 -2.11 -11.06
N LEU A 74 -24.22 -0.85 -10.85
CA LEU A 74 -23.44 0.08 -10.02
C LEU A 74 -23.45 -0.32 -8.55
N GLN A 75 -24.57 -0.82 -8.04
CA GLN A 75 -24.69 -1.40 -6.69
C GLN A 75 -23.77 -2.62 -6.53
N ALA A 76 -23.79 -3.55 -7.49
CA ALA A 76 -22.91 -4.71 -7.47
C ALA A 76 -21.44 -4.30 -7.48
N LYS A 77 -21.06 -3.30 -8.29
CA LYS A 77 -19.69 -2.79 -8.31
C LYS A 77 -19.29 -2.13 -6.99
N ARG A 78 -20.19 -1.38 -6.36
CA ARG A 78 -19.96 -0.79 -5.02
C ARG A 78 -19.69 -1.88 -3.99
N ASP A 79 -20.50 -2.93 -3.99
CA ASP A 79 -20.38 -4.02 -3.02
C ASP A 79 -19.11 -4.85 -3.24
N GLU A 80 -18.71 -5.07 -4.50
CA GLU A 80 -17.42 -5.67 -4.87
C GLU A 80 -16.25 -4.84 -4.32
N LEU A 81 -16.23 -3.53 -4.58
CA LEU A 81 -15.19 -2.63 -4.06
C LEU A 81 -15.17 -2.64 -2.53
N ALA A 82 -16.32 -2.45 -1.88
CA ALA A 82 -16.41 -2.44 -0.42
C ALA A 82 -15.91 -3.75 0.22
N SER A 83 -16.23 -4.89 -0.38
CA SER A 83 -15.77 -6.20 0.10
C SER A 83 -14.26 -6.37 -0.07
N THR A 84 -13.70 -5.91 -1.19
CA THR A 84 -12.26 -5.93 -1.47
C THR A 84 -11.48 -5.07 -0.48
N LEU A 85 -11.97 -3.85 -0.22
CA LEU A 85 -11.40 -2.95 0.78
C LEU A 85 -11.40 -3.57 2.18
N ARG A 86 -12.55 -4.13 2.59
CA ARG A 86 -12.68 -4.78 3.90
C ARG A 86 -11.75 -5.99 4.02
N ALA A 87 -11.65 -6.82 2.98
CA ALA A 87 -10.74 -7.96 2.97
C ALA A 87 -9.28 -7.51 3.10
N ARG A 88 -8.89 -6.45 2.37
CA ARG A 88 -7.54 -5.87 2.48
C ARG A 88 -7.29 -5.32 3.89
N GLN A 89 -8.24 -4.60 4.49
CA GLN A 89 -8.13 -4.09 5.86
C GLN A 89 -7.99 -5.21 6.91
N LEU A 90 -8.72 -6.32 6.77
CA LEU A 90 -8.60 -7.47 7.67
C LEU A 90 -7.30 -8.25 7.49
N ALA A 91 -6.69 -8.16 6.30
CA ALA A 91 -5.43 -8.81 5.97
C ALA A 91 -4.18 -8.01 6.39
N TYR A 92 -4.33 -6.83 7.00
CA TYR A 92 -3.19 -6.03 7.44
C TYR A 92 -2.41 -6.75 8.55
N PRO A 93 -1.09 -6.97 8.37
CA PRO A 93 -0.24 -7.59 9.39
C PRO A 93 -0.20 -6.75 10.67
N GLU A 94 -0.13 -7.42 11.82
CA GLU A 94 0.03 -6.77 13.14
C GLU A 94 1.18 -5.75 13.19
N PRO A 95 2.37 -6.01 12.58
CA PRO A 95 3.45 -5.03 12.54
C PRO A 95 3.07 -3.67 11.96
N ILE A 96 2.27 -3.62 10.88
CA ILE A 96 1.86 -2.35 10.27
C ILE A 96 0.86 -1.61 11.16
N VAL A 97 -0.02 -2.35 11.83
CA VAL A 97 -0.98 -1.77 12.79
C VAL A 97 -0.26 -1.17 13.98
N ALA A 98 0.78 -1.85 14.49
CA ALA A 98 1.64 -1.32 15.55
C ALA A 98 2.42 -0.09 15.08
N ALA A 99 3.07 -0.17 13.91
CA ALA A 99 3.84 0.92 13.31
C ALA A 99 2.99 2.20 13.13
N LYS A 100 1.70 2.07 12.85
CA LYS A 100 0.77 3.20 12.78
C LYS A 100 0.56 3.89 14.14
N ALA A 101 0.43 3.12 15.21
CA ALA A 101 0.31 3.71 16.54
C ALA A 101 1.56 4.54 16.86
N ASP A 102 2.73 4.02 16.47
CA ASP A 102 4.02 4.70 16.61
C ASP A 102 4.11 5.93 15.70
N GLU A 103 3.61 5.87 14.46
CA GLU A 103 3.55 7.02 13.53
C GLU A 103 2.89 8.24 14.17
N LYS A 104 1.73 8.03 14.81
CA LYS A 104 1.01 9.12 15.47
C LYS A 104 1.84 9.73 16.61
N LEU A 105 2.44 8.89 17.44
CA LEU A 105 3.30 9.34 18.54
C LEU A 105 4.50 10.14 18.02
N LEU A 106 5.11 9.69 16.93
CA LEU A 106 6.22 10.37 16.27
C LEU A 106 5.81 11.73 15.68
N LEU A 107 4.63 11.84 15.08
CA LEU A 107 4.12 13.12 14.57
C LEU A 107 3.84 14.13 15.68
N ASP A 108 3.24 13.67 16.79
CA ASP A 108 2.99 14.50 17.98
C ASP A 108 4.33 14.95 18.59
N GLU A 109 5.27 14.03 18.77
CA GLU A 109 6.62 14.33 19.27
C GLU A 109 7.34 15.34 18.38
N ARG A 110 7.35 15.12 17.06
CA ARG A 110 7.96 16.04 16.08
C ARG A 110 7.37 17.44 16.17
N THR A 111 6.06 17.55 16.37
CA THR A 111 5.38 18.84 16.50
C THR A 111 5.85 19.57 17.77
N VAL A 112 5.89 18.88 18.90
CA VAL A 112 6.37 19.43 20.18
C VAL A 112 7.85 19.83 20.08
N THR A 113 8.72 18.98 19.54
CA THR A 113 10.16 19.23 19.41
C THR A 113 10.43 20.43 18.50
N LYS A 114 9.71 20.54 17.37
CA LYS A 114 9.81 21.73 16.51
C LYS A 114 9.37 23.01 17.20
N GLU A 115 8.34 22.94 18.02
CA GLU A 115 7.87 24.13 18.74
C GLU A 115 8.88 24.58 19.80
N ARG A 116 9.45 23.65 20.57
CA ARG A 116 10.56 23.94 21.50
C ARG A 116 11.75 24.57 20.78
N PHE A 117 12.12 24.00 19.64
CA PHE A 117 13.20 24.52 18.80
C PHE A 117 12.92 25.96 18.33
N ARG A 118 11.69 26.26 17.86
CA ARG A 118 11.30 27.63 17.48
C ARG A 118 11.33 28.61 18.65
N MET A 119 10.83 28.22 19.82
CA MET A 119 10.83 29.07 21.01
C MET A 119 12.25 29.47 21.43
N LYS A 120 13.19 28.52 21.38
CA LYS A 120 14.60 28.76 21.72
C LYS A 120 15.33 29.63 20.68
N LEU A 121 15.07 29.41 19.39
CA LEU A 121 15.59 30.30 18.35
C LEU A 121 15.07 31.74 18.52
N ASN A 122 13.79 31.89 18.85
CA ASN A 122 13.18 33.21 19.07
C ASN A 122 13.72 33.94 20.31
N SER A 123 14.28 33.22 21.28
CA SER A 123 14.95 33.83 22.43
C SER A 123 16.37 34.33 22.12
N GLY A 124 16.86 34.15 20.89
CA GLY A 124 18.20 34.56 20.46
C GLY A 124 19.32 33.62 20.89
N SER A 125 19.01 32.44 21.46
CA SER A 125 20.00 31.42 21.77
C SER A 125 20.26 30.59 20.52
N THR A 126 21.45 30.72 19.94
CA THR A 126 21.85 29.97 18.75
C THR A 126 23.09 29.14 19.06
N GLY A 127 23.08 27.86 18.71
CA GLY A 127 24.26 26.99 18.86
C GLY A 127 24.42 26.38 20.25
N ASP A 128 23.35 26.33 21.05
CA ASP A 128 23.33 25.54 22.28
C ASP A 128 23.26 24.05 21.93
N GLU A 129 23.94 23.20 22.70
CA GLU A 129 23.90 21.73 22.57
C GLU A 129 22.45 21.20 22.52
N GLU A 130 21.58 21.75 23.36
CA GLU A 130 20.14 21.41 23.39
C GLU A 130 19.42 21.69 22.05
N THR A 131 19.81 22.77 21.34
CA THR A 131 19.22 23.07 20.01
C THR A 131 19.69 22.10 18.94
N GLU A 132 20.93 21.64 19.05
CA GLU A 132 21.51 20.63 18.15
C GLU A 132 20.84 19.27 18.37
N GLU A 133 20.65 18.85 19.62
CA GLU A 133 19.93 17.62 19.98
C GLU A 133 18.50 17.59 19.41
N TRP A 134 17.75 18.70 19.53
CA TRP A 134 16.39 18.77 18.97
C TRP A 134 16.38 18.72 17.44
N ALA A 135 17.37 19.33 16.80
CA ALA A 135 17.50 19.28 15.35
C ALA A 135 17.74 17.84 14.87
N PHE A 136 18.67 17.12 15.50
CA PHE A 136 18.93 15.71 15.21
C PHE A 136 17.70 14.85 15.50
N ARG A 137 17.02 15.06 16.63
CA ARG A 137 15.81 14.30 16.94
C ARG A 137 14.71 14.47 15.90
N VAL A 138 14.52 15.67 15.35
CA VAL A 138 13.56 15.91 14.26
C VAL A 138 13.94 15.16 12.98
N LEU A 139 15.24 15.03 12.69
CA LEU A 139 15.73 14.23 11.56
C LEU A 139 15.51 12.74 11.80
N ASP A 140 15.84 12.23 12.99
CA ASP A 140 15.61 10.83 13.36
C ASP A 140 14.12 10.46 13.24
N ILE A 141 13.22 11.32 13.74
CA ILE A 141 11.78 11.09 13.61
C ILE A 141 11.36 11.05 12.13
N ARG A 142 11.95 11.90 11.29
CA ARG A 142 11.66 11.87 9.84
C ARG A 142 12.08 10.53 9.23
N ASP A 143 13.23 10.00 9.60
CA ASP A 143 13.73 8.74 9.07
C ASP A 143 12.88 7.55 9.57
N GLN A 144 12.48 7.58 10.84
CA GLN A 144 11.55 6.60 11.42
C GLN A 144 10.18 6.62 10.71
N LEU A 145 9.61 7.81 10.48
CA LEU A 145 8.38 7.95 9.69
C LEU A 145 8.58 7.44 8.25
N GLY A 146 9.74 7.71 7.64
CA GLY A 146 10.09 7.21 6.32
C GLY A 146 10.12 5.67 6.26
N ALA A 147 10.66 5.01 7.28
CA ALA A 147 10.65 3.55 7.38
C ALA A 147 9.22 2.99 7.51
N ILE A 148 8.39 3.58 8.38
CA ILE A 148 6.98 3.18 8.57
C ILE A 148 6.19 3.33 7.26
N TYR A 149 6.33 4.47 6.56
CA TYR A 149 5.68 4.67 5.27
C TYR A 149 6.23 3.72 4.21
N GLY A 150 7.53 3.45 4.20
CA GLY A 150 8.13 2.49 3.27
C GLY A 150 7.60 1.07 3.43
N GLU A 151 7.49 0.56 4.66
CA GLU A 151 6.93 -0.76 4.94
C GLU A 151 5.47 -0.86 4.51
N ARG A 152 4.70 0.20 4.77
CA ARG A 152 3.30 0.28 4.38
C ARG A 152 3.12 0.31 2.87
N ASP A 153 3.82 1.22 2.19
CA ASP A 153 3.76 1.36 0.73
C ASP A 153 4.18 0.05 0.05
N PHE A 154 5.18 -0.63 0.60
CA PHE A 154 5.61 -1.94 0.12
C PHE A 154 4.50 -2.99 0.25
N PHE A 155 3.87 -3.08 1.43
CA PHE A 155 2.77 -4.01 1.65
C PHE A 155 1.58 -3.71 0.72
N ASP A 156 1.24 -2.44 0.53
CA ASP A 156 0.13 -2.04 -0.34
C ASP A 156 0.41 -2.39 -1.81
N GLN A 157 1.67 -2.29 -2.26
CA GLN A 157 2.07 -2.63 -3.64
C GLN A 157 2.21 -4.15 -3.88
N HIS A 158 2.67 -4.89 -2.88
CA HIS A 158 3.09 -6.28 -3.07
C HIS A 158 2.20 -7.32 -2.36
N GLY A 159 1.42 -6.91 -1.37
CA GLY A 159 0.55 -7.77 -0.57
C GLY A 159 1.28 -8.64 0.45
N TYR A 160 2.55 -8.36 0.74
CA TYR A 160 3.35 -9.04 1.77
C TYR A 160 4.39 -8.07 2.35
N LEU A 161 4.89 -8.34 3.56
CA LEU A 161 5.99 -7.60 4.18
C LEU A 161 7.33 -8.32 3.96
N PRO A 162 8.43 -7.61 3.72
CA PRO A 162 9.74 -8.23 3.66
C PRO A 162 10.13 -8.71 5.06
N GLU A 163 10.63 -9.94 5.17
CA GLU A 163 11.20 -10.38 6.46
C GLU A 163 12.50 -9.62 6.70
N VAL A 164 12.63 -9.02 7.89
CA VAL A 164 13.85 -8.34 8.32
C VAL A 164 14.92 -9.41 8.49
N THR A 165 15.72 -9.59 7.45
CA THR A 165 16.83 -10.54 7.49
C THR A 165 18.08 -9.73 7.76
N SER A 166 18.79 -10.06 8.83
CA SER A 166 20.10 -9.50 9.09
C SER A 166 20.99 -9.75 7.87
N ILE A 167 21.52 -8.68 7.28
CA ILE A 167 22.48 -8.78 6.19
C ILE A 167 23.68 -9.54 6.73
N ASP A 168 23.97 -10.69 6.13
CA ASP A 168 25.18 -11.45 6.42
C ASP A 168 26.32 -10.82 5.60
N PRO A 169 27.22 -10.05 6.23
CA PRO A 169 28.26 -9.30 5.52
C PRO A 169 29.30 -10.21 4.87
N GLU A 170 29.31 -11.51 5.19
CA GLU A 170 30.28 -12.46 4.64
C GLU A 170 29.85 -13.05 3.29
N GLN A 171 28.65 -12.72 2.78
CA GLN A 171 28.16 -13.29 1.52
C GLN A 171 28.83 -12.67 0.30
N ASN A 172 29.41 -13.53 -0.54
CA ASN A 172 30.03 -13.15 -1.80
C ASN A 172 28.98 -12.60 -2.79
N GLN A 173 29.24 -11.40 -3.34
CA GLN A 173 28.40 -10.75 -4.35
C GLN A 173 28.03 -11.67 -5.53
N ALA A 174 28.99 -12.51 -5.97
CA ALA A 174 28.74 -13.45 -7.06
C ALA A 174 27.67 -14.49 -6.73
N ASP A 175 27.58 -14.92 -5.47
CA ASP A 175 26.60 -15.91 -5.03
C ASP A 175 25.23 -15.27 -4.80
N LEU A 176 25.18 -14.01 -4.34
CA LEU A 176 23.95 -13.21 -4.30
C LEU A 176 23.34 -13.04 -5.69
N LEU A 177 24.14 -12.72 -6.72
CA LEU A 177 23.66 -12.62 -8.10
C LEU A 177 23.10 -13.95 -8.63
N LYS A 178 23.75 -15.08 -8.33
CA LYS A 178 23.23 -16.41 -8.70
C LYS A 178 21.90 -16.70 -7.98
N ARG A 179 21.81 -16.39 -6.70
CA ARG A 179 20.59 -16.57 -5.89
C ARG A 179 19.45 -15.72 -6.44
N ARG A 180 19.71 -14.45 -6.75
CA ARG A 180 18.75 -13.53 -7.39
C ARG A 180 18.15 -14.11 -8.66
N ASN A 181 18.98 -14.60 -9.58
CA ASN A 181 18.52 -15.19 -10.85
C ASN A 181 17.67 -16.45 -10.63
N THR A 182 18.05 -17.26 -9.64
CA THR A 182 17.30 -18.45 -9.24
C THR A 182 15.92 -18.08 -8.70
N LEU A 183 15.85 -17.09 -7.80
CA LEU A 183 14.59 -16.60 -7.23
C LEU A 183 13.68 -16.00 -8.30
N ARG A 184 14.21 -15.20 -9.24
CA ARG A 184 13.43 -14.68 -10.39
C ARG A 184 12.79 -15.81 -11.19
N THR A 185 13.53 -16.90 -11.42
CA THR A 185 13.03 -18.07 -12.12
C THR A 185 11.86 -18.72 -11.38
N TYR A 186 11.96 -18.86 -10.05
CA TYR A 186 10.87 -19.41 -9.24
C TYR A 186 9.65 -18.49 -9.19
N VAL A 187 9.83 -17.18 -9.02
CA VAL A 187 8.73 -16.20 -9.07
C VAL A 187 7.96 -16.30 -10.38
N THR A 188 8.65 -16.29 -11.53
CA THR A 188 7.99 -16.45 -12.83
C THR A 188 7.29 -17.81 -12.95
N ARG A 189 7.92 -18.90 -12.48
CA ARG A 189 7.34 -20.25 -12.52
C ARG A 189 6.03 -20.33 -11.74
N TYR A 190 5.98 -19.82 -10.51
CA TYR A 190 4.78 -19.90 -9.68
C TYR A 190 3.68 -18.94 -10.16
N LYS A 191 4.04 -17.75 -10.68
CA LYS A 191 3.09 -16.88 -11.38
C LYS A 191 2.41 -17.57 -12.56
N ASN A 192 3.20 -18.26 -13.39
CA ASN A 192 2.65 -19.00 -14.54
C ASN A 192 1.80 -20.21 -14.10
N ARG A 193 2.17 -20.87 -13.00
CA ARG A 193 1.37 -21.96 -12.43
C ARG A 193 0.01 -21.49 -11.93
N LEU A 194 -0.05 -20.33 -11.26
CA LEU A 194 -1.30 -19.75 -10.76
C LEU A 194 -2.29 -19.32 -11.87
N GLN A 195 -1.81 -19.18 -13.12
CA GLN A 195 -2.66 -18.87 -14.28
C GLN A 195 -3.28 -20.10 -14.94
N GLN A 196 -2.97 -21.31 -14.47
CA GLN A 196 -3.53 -22.54 -15.05
C GLN A 196 -5.00 -22.70 -14.68
N PRO A 197 -5.86 -23.18 -15.61
CA PRO A 197 -7.31 -23.23 -15.39
C PRO A 197 -7.81 -24.38 -14.49
N LEU A 198 -6.93 -25.30 -14.08
CA LEU A 198 -7.29 -26.56 -13.40
C LEU A 198 -6.49 -26.76 -12.10
N ILE A 199 -6.50 -25.76 -11.22
CA ILE A 199 -5.79 -25.78 -9.95
C ILE A 199 -6.80 -26.04 -8.84
N THR A 200 -6.46 -26.89 -7.88
CA THR A 200 -7.27 -27.07 -6.67
C THR A 200 -7.05 -25.92 -5.69
N ASP A 201 -8.04 -25.58 -4.87
CA ASP A 201 -7.94 -24.50 -3.89
C ASP A 201 -6.73 -24.67 -2.95
N GLU A 202 -6.44 -25.90 -2.52
CA GLU A 202 -5.27 -26.22 -1.69
C GLU A 202 -3.95 -25.93 -2.42
N GLN A 203 -3.84 -26.31 -3.70
CA GLN A 203 -2.65 -26.03 -4.51
C GLN A 203 -2.49 -24.53 -4.72
N GLN A 204 -3.57 -23.82 -5.00
CA GLN A 204 -3.57 -22.38 -5.17
C GLN A 204 -3.04 -21.68 -3.92
N GLN A 205 -3.54 -22.04 -2.73
CA GLN A 205 -3.05 -21.49 -1.46
C GLN A 205 -1.57 -21.78 -1.26
N SER A 206 -1.12 -23.02 -1.48
CA SER A 206 0.29 -23.39 -1.33
C SER A 206 1.22 -22.61 -2.28
N TRP A 207 0.78 -22.38 -3.53
CA TRP A 207 1.56 -21.66 -4.52
C TRP A 207 1.58 -20.15 -4.27
N VAL A 208 0.49 -19.59 -3.74
CA VAL A 208 0.43 -18.20 -3.29
C VAL A 208 1.45 -17.98 -2.16
N GLN A 209 1.47 -18.87 -1.16
CA GLN A 209 2.43 -18.80 -0.05
C GLN A 209 3.88 -18.89 -0.54
N LEU A 210 4.19 -19.88 -1.39
CA LEU A 210 5.54 -20.02 -1.97
C LEU A 210 5.93 -18.82 -2.83
N LEU A 211 5.00 -18.27 -3.60
CA LEU A 211 5.24 -17.08 -4.41
C LEU A 211 5.60 -15.89 -3.51
N GLN A 212 4.83 -15.65 -2.46
CA GLN A 212 5.11 -14.59 -1.48
C GLN A 212 6.50 -14.76 -0.85
N GLN A 213 6.85 -15.99 -0.45
CA GLN A 213 8.18 -16.29 0.09
C GLN A 213 9.30 -15.98 -0.91
N TYR A 214 9.20 -16.42 -2.16
CA TYR A 214 10.27 -16.15 -3.14
C TYR A 214 10.38 -14.67 -3.49
N GLN A 215 9.28 -13.93 -3.45
CA GLN A 215 9.30 -12.50 -3.69
C GLN A 215 9.92 -11.73 -2.51
N SER A 216 9.68 -12.14 -1.25
CA SER A 216 10.36 -11.55 -0.09
C SER A 216 11.86 -11.85 -0.10
N GLU A 217 12.27 -13.09 -0.37
CA GLU A 217 13.69 -13.46 -0.52
C GLU A 217 14.38 -12.68 -1.65
N LEU A 218 13.69 -12.49 -2.79
CA LEU A 218 14.26 -11.76 -3.92
C LEU A 218 14.54 -10.30 -3.55
N HIS A 219 13.60 -9.66 -2.86
CA HIS A 219 13.76 -8.29 -2.38
C HIS A 219 14.94 -8.15 -1.42
N GLN A 220 15.11 -9.09 -0.48
CA GLN A 220 16.24 -9.09 0.44
C GLN A 220 17.58 -9.18 -0.29
N VAL A 221 17.69 -10.09 -1.28
CA VAL A 221 18.91 -10.23 -2.09
C VAL A 221 19.19 -8.95 -2.88
N ASP A 222 18.16 -8.30 -3.40
CA ASP A 222 18.30 -7.02 -4.11
C ASP A 222 18.77 -5.89 -3.16
N GLN A 223 18.27 -5.85 -1.93
CA GLN A 223 18.74 -4.90 -0.90
C GLN A 223 20.21 -5.14 -0.53
N GLN A 224 20.61 -6.40 -0.32
CA GLN A 224 22.01 -6.76 -0.02
C GLN A 224 22.96 -6.37 -1.15
N LEU A 225 22.57 -6.63 -2.40
CA LEU A 225 23.34 -6.21 -3.56
C LEU A 225 23.47 -4.68 -3.65
N THR A 226 22.39 -3.96 -3.35
CA THR A 226 22.38 -2.48 -3.36
C THR A 226 23.27 -1.90 -2.25
N ALA A 227 23.25 -2.49 -1.06
CA ALA A 227 24.12 -2.11 0.05
C ALA A 227 25.60 -2.30 -0.31
N LEU A 228 25.96 -3.46 -0.87
CA LEU A 228 27.32 -3.75 -1.32
C LEU A 228 27.81 -2.77 -2.41
N THR A 229 26.92 -2.32 -3.29
CA THR A 229 27.27 -1.31 -4.32
C THR A 229 27.41 0.10 -3.76
N ASN A 230 26.72 0.43 -2.66
CA ASN A 230 26.80 1.76 -2.05
C ASN A 230 28.00 1.89 -1.10
N ASP A 231 28.36 0.82 -0.38
CA ASP A 231 29.52 0.81 0.53
C ASP A 231 30.85 0.72 -0.25
N GLY A 232 30.81 0.12 -1.44
CA GLY A 232 31.91 0.18 -2.40
C GLY A 232 31.91 1.50 -3.16
N ASN A 233 32.49 2.54 -2.54
CA ASN A 233 32.95 3.81 -3.12
C ASN A 233 32.66 4.00 -4.63
N PRO A 234 31.93 5.05 -5.08
CA PRO A 234 31.63 5.26 -6.49
C PRO A 234 32.92 5.16 -7.29
N ILE A 235 32.92 4.35 -8.33
CA ILE A 235 33.96 4.35 -9.35
C ILE A 235 33.99 5.79 -9.86
N LEU A 236 34.94 6.59 -9.37
CA LEU A 236 35.31 7.87 -9.92
C LEU A 236 35.86 7.56 -11.31
N ASP A 237 34.99 7.61 -12.31
CA ASP A 237 35.38 7.79 -13.71
C ASP A 237 36.08 9.15 -13.90
#